data_AF-A0A498IKJ9-F1
#
_entry.id   AF-A0A498IKJ9-F1
#
_cell.length_a   1.000
_cell.length_b   1.000
_cell.length_c   1.000
_cell.angle_alpha   90.00
_cell.angle_beta   90.00
_cell.angle_gamma   90.00
#
_symmetry.space_group_name_H-M   'P 1'
#
loop_
_entity.id
_entity.type
_entity.pdbx_description
1 polymer ?
#
loop_
_entity_poly.entity_id
_entity_poly.type
_entity_poly.pdbx_seq_one_letter_code
_entity_poly.pdbx_strand_id
1 'polypeptide(L)'
;MLAYTVHLMADQTEAPPPGQNPVNHDDQTADDDPSSTVLDLTSFQLHDLDSVELPSSLTELDLTTNRLTGLDPQIATFSNLKKLFLRQNLIEDAAIEPISG
;
A
#
# COMPACT_ATOMS: atom_id res chain seq x y z
N MET A 1 -5.46 -18.84 10.75
CA MET A 1 -5.29 -18.72 9.29
C MET A 1 -6.34 -17.73 8.83
N LEU A 2 -6.02 -16.44 8.82
CA LEU A 2 -6.94 -15.40 8.35
C LEU A 2 -6.64 -15.22 6.86
N ALA A 3 -7.60 -15.59 6.01
CA ALA A 3 -7.55 -15.29 4.59
C ALA A 3 -7.89 -13.81 4.42
N TYR A 4 -6.94 -13.01 3.96
CA TYR A 4 -7.22 -11.62 3.59
C TYR A 4 -7.71 -11.61 2.14
N THR A 5 -9.01 -11.39 1.96
CA THR A 5 -9.63 -11.19 0.66
C THR A 5 -9.15 -9.87 0.07
N VAL A 6 -8.43 -9.94 -1.05
CA VAL A 6 -8.17 -8.80 -1.92
C VAL A 6 -9.52 -8.22 -2.36
N HIS A 7 -9.92 -7.08 -1.80
CA HIS A 7 -11.10 -6.36 -2.26
C HIS A 7 -10.76 -5.71 -3.60
N LEU A 8 -11.13 -6.37 -4.69
CA LEU A 8 -11.35 -5.71 -5.98
C LEU A 8 -12.47 -4.69 -5.77
N MET A 9 -12.12 -3.41 -5.80
CA MET A 9 -13.08 -2.32 -5.69
C MET A 9 -13.97 -2.32 -6.93
N ALA A 10 -15.22 -2.71 -6.75
CA ALA A 10 -16.28 -2.44 -7.71
C ALA A 10 -16.64 -0.95 -7.62
N ASP A 11 -16.59 -0.28 -8.77
CA ASP A 11 -17.09 1.08 -9.01
C ASP A 11 -18.50 1.28 -8.43
N GLN A 12 -18.61 2.20 -7.47
CA GLN A 12 -19.89 2.75 -7.02
C GLN A 12 -19.78 4.28 -7.11
N THR A 13 -20.22 4.82 -8.24
CA THR A 13 -20.43 6.25 -8.44
C THR A 13 -21.68 6.70 -7.64
N GLU A 14 -21.49 7.24 -6.44
CA GLU A 14 -22.54 7.98 -5.74
C GLU A 14 -22.06 9.40 -5.43
N ALA A 15 -22.81 10.40 -5.92
CA ALA A 15 -22.47 11.81 -5.76
C ALA A 15 -22.51 12.23 -4.27
N PRO A 16 -21.56 13.05 -3.79
CA PRO A 16 -21.54 13.43 -2.38
C PRO A 16 -22.72 14.34 -2.03
N PRO A 17 -23.29 14.20 -0.81
CA PRO A 17 -24.40 15.03 -0.36
C PRO A 17 -23.99 16.51 -0.25
N PRO A 18 -24.91 17.47 -0.50
CA PRO A 18 -24.59 18.88 -0.49
C PRO A 18 -24.30 19.34 0.94
N GLY A 19 -23.06 19.76 1.23
CA GLY A 19 -22.70 20.38 2.51
C GLY A 19 -21.32 20.06 3.07
N GLN A 20 -20.49 19.26 2.41
CA GLN A 20 -19.11 19.02 2.87
C GLN A 20 -18.13 19.93 2.13
N ASN A 21 -17.39 20.72 2.91
CA ASN A 21 -16.26 21.54 2.46
C ASN A 21 -15.26 20.64 1.70
N PRO A 22 -14.65 21.10 0.59
CA PRO A 22 -13.76 20.25 -0.19
C PRO A 22 -12.56 19.88 0.67
N VAL A 23 -12.54 18.62 1.10
CA VAL A 23 -11.33 17.97 1.59
C VAL A 23 -10.33 18.13 0.44
N ASN A 24 -9.15 18.69 0.72
CA ASN A 24 -8.10 18.84 -0.27
C ASN A 24 -7.83 17.45 -0.87
N HIS A 25 -8.41 17.20 -2.03
CA HIS A 25 -8.05 16.06 -2.87
C HIS A 25 -6.73 16.49 -3.46
N ASP A 26 -5.64 16.13 -2.79
CA ASP A 26 -4.32 16.16 -3.37
C ASP A 26 -4.36 15.25 -4.60
N ASP A 27 -4.67 15.89 -5.72
CA ASP A 27 -4.32 15.56 -7.10
C ASP A 27 -4.26 14.06 -7.40
N GLN A 28 -5.45 13.46 -7.58
CA GLN A 28 -5.58 12.22 -8.33
C GLN A 28 -5.28 12.51 -9.81
N THR A 29 -4.01 12.53 -10.17
CA THR A 29 -3.59 12.12 -11.52
C THR A 29 -3.45 10.59 -11.49
N ALA A 30 -4.60 9.92 -11.41
CA ALA A 30 -4.66 8.49 -11.69
C ALA A 30 -4.44 8.33 -13.19
N ASP A 31 -3.20 8.02 -13.58
CA ASP A 31 -2.98 7.16 -14.73
C ASP A 31 -3.75 5.86 -14.47
N ASP A 32 -4.98 5.80 -14.96
CA ASP A 32 -5.90 4.67 -14.87
C ASP A 32 -5.36 3.53 -15.75
N ASP A 33 -4.26 2.92 -15.30
CA ASP A 33 -3.69 1.72 -15.90
C ASP A 33 -4.50 0.53 -15.36
N PRO A 34 -5.34 -0.11 -16.19
CA PRO A 34 -6.21 -1.22 -15.75
C PRO A 34 -5.42 -2.46 -15.32
N SER A 35 -4.09 -2.46 -15.49
CA SER A 35 -3.19 -3.51 -15.00
C SER A 35 -2.60 -3.22 -13.61
N SER A 36 -2.89 -2.04 -13.03
CA SER A 36 -2.39 -1.62 -11.72
C SER A 36 -3.01 -2.46 -10.61
N THR A 37 -2.16 -3.15 -9.83
CA THR A 37 -2.58 -3.91 -8.64
C THR A 37 -2.21 -3.13 -7.39
N VAL A 38 -3.22 -2.59 -6.72
CA VAL A 38 -3.08 -1.82 -5.47
C VAL A 38 -3.47 -2.70 -4.28
N LEU A 39 -2.62 -2.73 -3.24
CA LEU A 39 -2.91 -3.44 -2.00
C LEU A 39 -2.76 -2.51 -0.80
N ASP A 40 -3.85 -2.32 -0.06
CA ASP A 40 -3.90 -1.54 1.18
C ASP A 40 -3.90 -2.46 2.39
N LEU A 41 -2.85 -2.35 3.21
CA LEU A 41 -2.66 -3.04 4.48
C LEU A 41 -2.51 -2.04 5.63
N THR A 42 -3.18 -0.90 5.54
CA THR A 42 -3.14 0.15 6.56
C THR A 42 -3.75 -0.31 7.90
N SER A 43 -3.05 -0.06 9.01
CA SER A 43 -3.55 -0.32 10.38
C SER A 43 -3.82 -1.79 10.76
N PHE A 44 -3.16 -2.74 10.12
CA PHE A 44 -3.29 -4.18 10.44
C PHE A 44 -2.43 -4.67 11.61
N GLN A 45 -1.63 -3.77 12.22
CA GLN A 45 -0.71 -4.10 13.32
C GLN A 45 0.37 -5.13 12.92
N LEU A 46 0.74 -5.17 11.65
CA LEU A 46 1.73 -6.09 11.10
C LEU A 46 3.11 -5.80 11.69
N HIS A 47 3.81 -6.86 12.12
CA HIS A 47 5.20 -6.79 12.58
C HIS A 47 6.20 -7.17 11.47
N ASP A 48 5.74 -8.00 10.53
CA ASP A 48 6.44 -8.49 9.35
C ASP A 48 5.39 -8.81 8.26
N LEU A 49 5.85 -9.26 7.08
CA LEU A 49 4.99 -9.67 5.97
C LEU A 49 5.02 -11.18 5.71
N ASP A 50 5.61 -11.98 6.60
CA ASP A 50 5.83 -13.43 6.39
C ASP A 50 4.53 -14.21 6.16
N SER A 51 3.42 -13.70 6.73
CA SER A 51 2.08 -14.30 6.61
C SER A 51 1.19 -13.63 5.57
N VAL A 52 1.72 -12.68 4.80
CA VAL A 52 0.98 -11.92 3.80
C VAL A 52 1.37 -12.41 2.42
N GLU A 53 0.39 -12.89 1.66
CA GLU A 53 0.60 -13.18 0.24
C GLU A 53 0.57 -11.88 -0.57
N LEU A 54 1.70 -11.51 -1.14
CA LEU A 54 1.86 -10.32 -1.96
C LEU A 54 1.86 -10.67 -3.45
N PRO A 55 0.94 -10.14 -4.27
CA PRO A 55 0.90 -10.45 -5.70
C PRO A 55 2.11 -9.87 -6.44
N SER A 56 2.73 -10.64 -7.34
CA SER A 56 3.87 -10.18 -8.14
C SER A 56 3.53 -9.03 -9.12
N SER A 57 2.24 -8.80 -9.36
CA SER A 57 1.73 -7.69 -10.17
C SER A 57 1.56 -6.38 -9.39
N LEU A 58 1.93 -6.32 -8.11
CA LEU A 58 1.80 -5.12 -7.28
C LEU A 58 2.43 -3.89 -7.94
N THR A 59 1.64 -2.84 -8.03
CA THR A 59 2.06 -1.51 -8.48
C THR A 59 2.04 -0.51 -7.34
N GLU A 60 1.22 -0.74 -6.30
CA GLU A 60 1.15 0.09 -5.11
C GLU A 60 0.89 -0.77 -3.87
N LEU A 61 1.66 -0.52 -2.81
CA LEU A 61 1.53 -1.19 -1.52
C LEU A 61 1.50 -0.16 -0.39
N ASP A 62 0.40 -0.10 0.35
CA ASP A 62 0.28 0.75 1.54
C ASP A 62 0.40 -0.09 2.82
N LEU A 63 1.43 0.20 3.62
CA LEU A 63 1.72 -0.43 4.91
C LEU A 63 1.62 0.59 6.06
N THR A 64 0.94 1.72 5.84
CA THR A 64 0.84 2.81 6.80
C THR A 64 0.23 2.34 8.13
N THR A 65 0.72 2.87 9.26
CA THR A 65 0.20 2.56 10.60
C THR A 65 0.33 1.08 10.99
N ASN A 66 1.44 0.44 10.67
CA ASN A 66 1.77 -0.90 11.16
C ASN A 66 2.87 -0.84 12.23
N ARG A 67 3.48 -1.98 12.56
CA ARG A 67 4.53 -2.13 13.58
C ARG A 67 5.80 -2.75 12.96
N LEU A 68 6.00 -2.56 11.67
CA LEU A 68 7.17 -3.07 10.94
C LEU A 68 8.43 -2.43 11.51
N THR A 69 9.42 -3.25 11.85
CA THR A 69 10.73 -2.78 12.34
C THR A 69 11.79 -2.72 11.24
N GLY A 70 11.50 -3.30 10.08
CA GLY A 70 12.37 -3.29 8.91
C GLY A 70 11.58 -3.49 7.64
N LEU A 71 12.25 -3.33 6.50
CA LEU A 71 11.66 -3.60 5.19
C LEU A 71 11.87 -5.07 4.83
N ASP A 72 10.80 -5.74 4.40
CA ASP A 72 10.91 -7.10 3.88
C ASP A 72 11.74 -7.12 2.58
N PRO A 73 12.83 -7.89 2.48
CA PRO A 73 13.65 -7.98 1.28
C PRO A 73 12.87 -8.40 0.03
N GLN A 74 11.75 -9.12 0.18
CA GLN A 74 10.89 -9.51 -0.94
C GLN A 74 10.32 -8.29 -1.68
N ILE A 75 10.18 -7.15 -1.02
CA ILE A 75 9.70 -5.91 -1.64
C ILE A 75 10.60 -5.48 -2.81
N ALA A 76 11.91 -5.73 -2.73
CA ALA A 76 12.85 -5.44 -3.80
C ALA A 76 12.64 -6.31 -5.06
N THR A 77 11.85 -7.38 -4.98
CA THR A 77 11.56 -8.28 -6.10
C THR A 77 10.37 -7.85 -6.96
N PHE A 78 9.53 -6.92 -6.47
CA PHE A 78 8.38 -6.42 -7.22
C PHE A 78 8.81 -5.40 -8.28
N SER A 79 9.17 -5.89 -9.46
CA SER A 79 9.60 -5.07 -10.60
C SER A 79 8.56 -4.06 -11.09
N ASN A 80 7.28 -4.26 -10.74
CA ASN A 80 6.18 -3.39 -11.13
C ASN A 80 5.79 -2.37 -10.03
N LEU A 81 6.36 -2.46 -8.83
CA LEU A 81 5.98 -1.62 -7.70
C LEU A 81 6.45 -0.18 -7.94
N LYS A 82 5.50 0.73 -8.08
CA LYS A 82 5.72 2.17 -8.32
C LYS A 82 5.62 2.99 -7.04
N LYS A 83 4.84 2.52 -6.07
CA LYS A 83 4.55 3.24 -4.82
C LYS A 83 4.57 2.31 -3.63
N LEU A 84 5.21 2.77 -2.56
CA LEU A 84 5.32 2.06 -1.29
C LEU A 84 5.17 3.07 -0.16
N PHE A 85 4.17 2.86 0.71
CA PHE A 85 3.92 3.74 1.85
C PHE A 85 4.22 3.01 3.16
N LEU A 86 5.12 3.58 3.97
CA LEU A 86 5.61 2.96 5.21
C LEU A 86 5.39 3.86 6.44
N ARG A 87 4.59 4.93 6.31
CA ARG A 87 4.43 5.94 7.36
C ARG A 87 3.89 5.29 8.64
N GLN A 88 4.28 5.83 9.79
CA GLN A 88 3.78 5.38 11.10
C GLN A 88 4.06 3.88 11.38
N ASN A 89 5.24 3.40 10.95
CA ASN A 89 5.83 2.13 11.38
C ASN A 89 6.96 2.36 12.41
N LEU A 90 7.69 1.29 12.74
CA LEU A 90 8.84 1.29 13.65
C LEU A 90 10.16 1.04 12.91
N ILE A 91 10.24 1.40 11.63
CA ILE A 91 11.42 1.17 10.78
C ILE A 91 12.54 2.10 11.25
N GLU A 92 13.65 1.50 11.66
CA GLU A 92 14.85 2.23 12.07
C GLU A 92 15.67 2.66 10.84
N ASP A 93 16.38 3.79 10.94
CA ASP A 93 17.23 4.30 9.85
C ASP A 93 18.27 3.26 9.37
N ALA A 94 18.74 2.41 10.28
CA ALA A 94 19.69 1.33 9.97
C ALA A 94 19.10 0.20 9.11
N ALA A 95 17.77 0.08 9.07
CA ALA A 95 17.07 -0.89 8.23
C ALA A 95 16.88 -0.40 6.79
N ILE A 96 17.23 0.87 6.50
CA ILE A 96 17.18 1.47 5.18
C ILE A 96 18.59 1.43 4.58
N GLU A 97 19.06 0.24 4.18
CA GLU A 97 20.21 0.19 3.28
C GLU A 97 19.77 0.70 1.89
N PRO A 98 20.61 1.51 1.21
CA PRO A 98 20.28 1.95 -0.13
C PRO A 98 20.07 0.73 -1.03
N ILE A 99 18.91 0.68 -1.68
CA ILE A 99 18.54 -0.34 -2.68
C ILE A 99 19.32 -0.13 -4.00
N SER A 100 20.61 0.16 -3.90
CA SER A 100 21.50 0.37 -5.04
C SER A 100 22.04 -0.99 -5.52
N GLY A 101 21.30 -1.60 -6.45
CA GLY A 101 21.79 -2.62 -7.37
C GLY A 101 21.84 -2.06 -8.78
#